data_AF-A0A9E2YLZ2-F1
#
_entry.id   AF-A0A9E2YLZ2-F1
#
_cell.length_a   1.000
_cell.length_b   1.000
_cell.length_c   1.000
_cell.angle_alpha   90.00
_cell.angle_beta   90.00
_cell.angle_gamma   90.00
#
_symmetry.space_group_name_H-M   'P 1'
#
loop_
_entity.id
_entity.type
_entity.pdbx_description
1 polymer ?
#
loop_
_entity_poly.entity_id
_entity_poly.type
_entity_poly.pdbx_seq_one_letter_code
_entity_poly.pdbx_strand_id
1 'polypeptide(L)'
;MTLRPTRLRLRRRLLIYSAPLTAVMLVVIVKLISVVVAGNSAVSSFNRGDGSAVRADAAILGIANVVEPAKAPFAAGTAAVLDGRLGDADAHFVAALARTDGPQSCPVRVNLELVRETQGDRAAAAGDRAGADERYVSALAVVDAAPHGCFSGNSDPDPQRRAIRDEAANRLAAKRIALTTTPPSPPPPPPAAPPPPPPLPQPTAAFTPDGREIPPRRLEPGGGDPLDKLQQILQDAAGAAPPA
;
A
#
# COMPACT_ATOMS: atom_id res chain seq x y z
N MET A 1 -1.84 -28.33 70.53
CA MET A 1 -0.87 -28.83 69.53
C MET A 1 -0.88 -27.91 68.31
N THR A 2 0.17 -27.11 68.15
CA THR A 2 0.31 -25.97 67.25
C THR A 2 0.85 -26.39 65.87
N LEU A 3 0.04 -27.03 65.04
CA LEU A 3 0.38 -27.34 63.64
C LEU A 3 -0.09 -26.22 62.69
N ARG A 4 0.40 -24.99 62.88
CA ARG A 4 0.14 -23.85 61.95
C ARG A 4 1.37 -23.18 61.30
N PRO A 5 2.65 -23.34 61.73
CA PRO A 5 3.76 -22.65 61.08
C PRO A 5 4.35 -23.38 59.85
N THR A 6 4.23 -24.71 59.76
CA THR A 6 4.84 -25.52 58.68
C THR A 6 4.07 -25.44 57.35
N ARG A 7 2.74 -25.44 57.38
CA ARG A 7 1.89 -25.34 56.17
C ARG A 7 2.03 -23.98 55.48
N LEU A 8 2.20 -22.90 56.24
CA LEU A 8 2.43 -21.55 55.69
C LEU A 8 3.80 -21.41 55.03
N ARG A 9 4.85 -22.02 55.61
CA ARG A 9 6.19 -22.06 55.02
C ARG A 9 6.24 -22.86 53.72
N LEU A 10 5.53 -23.99 53.64
CA LEU A 10 5.44 -24.80 52.43
C LEU A 10 4.67 -24.06 51.31
N ARG A 11 3.54 -23.42 51.63
CA ARG A 11 2.80 -22.56 50.69
C ARG A 11 3.65 -21.41 50.16
N ARG A 12 4.43 -20.75 51.03
CA ARG A 12 5.29 -19.63 50.64
C ARG A 12 6.44 -20.08 49.73
N ARG A 13 7.04 -21.24 49.99
CA ARG A 13 8.04 -21.85 49.09
C ARG A 13 7.44 -22.24 47.75
N LEU A 14 6.29 -22.91 47.74
CA LEU A 14 5.59 -23.26 46.50
C LEU A 14 5.28 -22.03 45.64
N LEU A 15 4.79 -20.95 46.25
CA LEU A 15 4.54 -19.69 45.56
C LEU A 15 5.82 -19.04 45.01
N ILE A 16 6.93 -19.07 45.74
CA ILE A 16 8.20 -18.49 45.27
C ILE A 16 8.77 -19.30 44.09
N TYR A 17 8.59 -20.63 44.09
CA TYR A 17 9.05 -21.48 43.00
C TYR A 17 8.11 -21.46 41.78
N SER A 18 6.80 -21.28 41.96
CA SER A 18 5.84 -21.18 40.85
C SER A 18 5.69 -19.77 40.29
N ALA A 19 5.96 -18.72 41.08
CA ALA A 19 5.93 -17.32 40.65
C ALA A 19 6.78 -17.00 39.40
N PRO A 20 8.03 -17.47 39.25
CA PRO A 20 8.80 -17.20 38.03
C PRO A 20 8.18 -17.90 36.82
N LEU A 21 7.67 -19.12 36.98
CA LEU A 21 7.01 -19.86 35.89
C LEU A 21 5.72 -19.17 35.45
N THR A 22 4.89 -18.72 36.39
CA THR A 22 3.66 -17.97 36.07
C THR A 22 3.96 -16.59 35.49
N ALA A 23 5.01 -15.91 35.96
CA ALA A 23 5.46 -14.65 35.37
C ALA A 23 5.91 -14.83 33.91
N VAL A 24 6.68 -15.88 33.61
CA VAL A 24 7.06 -16.22 32.23
C VAL A 24 5.82 -16.50 31.38
N MET A 25 4.88 -17.30 31.90
CA MET A 25 3.62 -17.60 31.20
C MET A 25 2.81 -16.33 30.90
N LEU A 26 2.72 -15.40 31.85
CA LEU A 26 2.03 -14.12 31.66
C LEU A 26 2.72 -13.25 30.60
N VAL A 27 4.05 -13.19 30.60
CA VAL A 27 4.82 -12.47 29.57
C VAL A 27 4.56 -13.06 28.19
N VAL A 28 4.50 -14.40 28.06
CA VAL A 28 4.15 -15.07 26.81
C VAL A 28 2.73 -14.71 26.37
N ILE A 29 1.74 -14.77 27.27
CA ILE A 29 0.35 -14.40 26.96
C ILE A 29 0.27 -12.95 26.47
N VAL A 30 0.88 -12.01 27.19
CA VAL A 30 0.92 -10.59 26.81
C VAL A 30 1.59 -10.40 25.46
N LYS A 31 2.69 -11.12 25.19
CA LYS A 31 3.37 -11.09 23.90
C LYS A 31 2.49 -11.59 22.76
N LEU A 32 1.78 -12.71 22.95
CA LEU A 32 0.87 -13.26 21.95
C LEU A 32 -0.28 -12.28 21.64
N ILE A 33 -0.89 -11.70 22.67
CA ILE A 33 -1.94 -10.67 22.49
C ILE A 33 -1.38 -9.46 21.74
N SER A 34 -0.20 -8.98 22.12
CA SER A 34 0.45 -7.84 21.47
C SER A 34 0.75 -8.11 19.99
N VAL A 35 1.17 -9.33 19.63
CA VAL A 35 1.43 -9.73 18.24
C VAL A 35 0.15 -9.73 17.42
N VAL A 36 -0.96 -10.26 17.97
CA VAL A 36 -2.26 -10.27 17.26
C VAL A 36 -2.77 -8.86 17.02
N VAL A 37 -2.67 -7.99 18.04
CA VAL A 37 -3.12 -6.58 17.94
C VAL A 37 -2.26 -5.81 16.94
N ALA A 38 -0.94 -5.89 17.05
CA ALA A 38 -0.02 -5.20 16.14
C ALA A 38 -0.11 -5.76 14.71
N GLY A 39 -0.35 -7.06 14.54
CA GLY A 39 -0.58 -7.66 13.23
C GLY A 39 -1.87 -7.14 12.57
N ASN A 40 -2.98 -7.05 13.32
CA ASN A 40 -4.24 -6.54 12.79
C ASN A 40 -4.15 -5.02 12.50
N SER A 41 -3.43 -4.27 13.33
CA SER A 41 -3.11 -2.87 13.08
C SER A 41 -2.28 -2.71 11.80
N ALA A 42 -1.22 -3.51 11.62
CA ALA A 42 -0.36 -3.46 10.44
C ALA A 42 -1.14 -3.74 9.14
N VAL A 43 -2.04 -4.73 9.14
CA VAL A 43 -2.92 -5.02 7.99
C VAL A 43 -3.84 -3.82 7.72
N SER A 44 -4.42 -3.22 8.76
CA SER A 44 -5.28 -2.04 8.61
C SER A 44 -4.52 -0.82 8.08
N SER A 45 -3.29 -0.60 8.54
CA SER A 45 -2.40 0.48 8.13
C SER A 45 -1.90 0.28 6.70
N PHE A 46 -1.57 -0.96 6.33
CA PHE A 46 -1.25 -1.35 4.95
C PHE A 46 -2.42 -1.08 4.01
N ASN A 47 -3.64 -1.46 4.40
CA ASN A 47 -4.84 -1.21 3.61
C ASN A 47 -5.13 0.30 3.45
N ARG A 48 -4.70 1.13 4.40
CA ARG A 48 -4.80 2.60 4.32
C ARG A 48 -3.60 3.27 3.63
N GLY A 49 -2.60 2.51 3.21
CA GLY A 49 -1.37 3.04 2.60
C GLY A 49 -0.43 3.78 3.58
N ASP A 50 -0.60 3.60 4.89
CA ASP A 50 0.20 4.29 5.90
C ASP A 50 1.50 3.53 6.22
N GLY A 51 2.55 3.84 5.48
CA GLY A 51 3.89 3.27 5.68
C GLY A 51 4.49 3.55 7.05
N SER A 52 4.15 4.69 7.66
CA SER A 52 4.66 5.07 8.97
C SER A 52 4.07 4.23 10.10
N ALA A 53 2.76 3.97 10.04
CA ALA A 53 2.07 3.09 10.96
C ALA A 53 2.46 1.62 10.75
N VAL A 54 2.62 1.15 9.51
CA VAL A 54 3.15 -0.20 9.24
C VAL A 54 4.56 -0.36 9.79
N ARG A 55 5.42 0.67 9.71
CA ARG A 55 6.77 0.64 10.30
C ARG A 55 6.75 0.60 11.83
N ALA A 56 5.86 1.37 12.45
CA ALA A 56 5.69 1.36 13.90
C ALA A 56 5.16 -0.01 14.39
N ASP A 57 4.16 -0.56 13.70
CA ASP A 57 3.60 -1.89 14.00
C ASP A 57 4.65 -3.00 13.76
N ALA A 58 5.45 -2.88 12.70
CA ALA A 58 6.60 -3.73 12.40
C ALA A 58 7.68 -3.69 13.48
N ALA A 59 8.01 -2.50 13.98
CA ALA A 59 9.00 -2.32 15.05
C ALA A 59 8.53 -3.00 16.34
N ILE A 60 7.24 -2.90 16.68
CA ILE A 60 6.64 -3.58 17.83
C ILE A 60 6.69 -5.11 17.67
N LEU A 61 6.46 -5.63 16.45
CA LEU A 61 6.64 -7.05 16.13
C LEU A 61 8.12 -7.50 16.21
N GLY A 62 9.05 -6.60 15.86
CA GLY A 62 10.49 -6.86 15.82
C GLY A 62 11.19 -6.88 17.18
N ILE A 63 10.61 -6.30 18.23
CA ILE A 63 11.20 -6.36 19.59
C ILE A 63 11.11 -7.80 20.13
N ALA A 64 12.28 -8.39 20.41
CA ALA A 64 12.48 -9.79 20.80
C ALA A 64 12.26 -10.85 19.68
N ASN A 65 12.63 -10.52 18.43
CA ASN A 65 12.59 -11.45 17.29
C ASN A 65 13.73 -12.50 17.33
N VAL A 66 13.86 -13.24 18.43
CA VAL A 66 14.85 -14.31 18.60
C VAL A 66 14.38 -15.61 17.93
N VAL A 67 13.07 -15.78 17.74
CA VAL A 67 12.45 -17.01 17.22
C VAL A 67 12.21 -16.97 15.71
N GLU A 68 11.98 -15.80 15.11
CA GLU A 68 11.69 -15.66 13.67
C GLU A 68 12.46 -14.48 13.02
N PRO A 69 13.77 -14.66 12.76
CA PRO A 69 14.66 -13.57 12.34
C PRO A 69 14.33 -12.96 10.97
N ALA A 70 13.50 -13.62 10.15
CA ALA A 70 13.05 -13.11 8.86
C ALA A 70 11.92 -12.05 8.96
N LYS A 71 11.17 -12.00 10.07
CA LYS A 71 10.00 -11.11 10.20
C LYS A 71 10.35 -9.63 10.25
N ALA A 72 11.43 -9.27 10.94
CA ALA A 72 11.89 -7.89 11.04
C ALA A 72 12.29 -7.29 9.67
N PRO A 73 13.17 -7.93 8.87
CA PRO A 73 13.50 -7.41 7.55
C PRO A 73 12.29 -7.45 6.59
N PHE A 74 11.41 -8.45 6.69
CA PHE A 74 10.18 -8.48 5.88
C PHE A 74 9.32 -7.23 6.14
N ALA A 75 9.06 -6.92 7.40
CA ALA A 75 8.21 -5.79 7.77
C ALA A 75 8.86 -4.43 7.48
N ALA A 76 10.19 -4.33 7.61
CA ALA A 76 10.95 -3.15 7.16
C ALA A 76 10.84 -2.96 5.64
N GLY A 77 10.90 -4.05 4.87
CA GLY A 77 10.68 -4.04 3.42
C GLY A 77 9.28 -3.53 3.07
N THR A 78 8.23 -4.06 3.71
CA THR A 78 6.85 -3.60 3.51
C THR A 78 6.69 -2.10 3.81
N ALA A 79 7.27 -1.62 4.91
CA ALA A 79 7.24 -0.20 5.24
C ALA A 79 7.96 0.65 4.17
N ALA A 80 9.11 0.20 3.69
CA ALA A 80 9.85 0.89 2.64
C ALA A 80 9.09 0.96 1.30
N VAL A 81 8.31 -0.09 0.95
CA VAL A 81 7.40 -0.06 -0.20
C VAL A 81 6.37 1.05 -0.06
N LEU A 82 5.73 1.15 1.10
CA LEU A 82 4.71 2.16 1.38
C LEU A 82 5.28 3.59 1.37
N ASP A 83 6.55 3.77 1.73
CA ASP A 83 7.25 5.05 1.61
C ASP A 83 7.75 5.34 0.18
N GLY A 84 7.56 4.42 -0.77
CA GLY A 84 8.10 4.52 -2.13
C GLY A 84 9.62 4.30 -2.24
N ARG A 85 10.29 3.92 -1.14
CA ARG A 85 11.74 3.64 -1.05
C ARG A 85 12.06 2.23 -1.55
N LEU A 86 11.88 2.02 -2.85
CA LEU A 86 12.00 0.69 -3.45
C LEU A 86 13.40 0.06 -3.34
N GLY A 87 14.47 0.86 -3.30
CA GLY A 87 15.83 0.35 -3.10
C GLY A 87 16.02 -0.28 -1.72
N ASP A 88 15.57 0.43 -0.67
CA ASP A 88 15.57 -0.09 0.70
C ASP A 88 14.67 -1.32 0.82
N ALA A 89 13.50 -1.31 0.16
CA ALA A 89 12.58 -2.44 0.15
C ALA A 89 13.22 -3.71 -0.44
N ASP A 90 13.92 -3.60 -1.58
CA ASP A 90 14.62 -4.74 -2.19
C ASP A 90 15.66 -5.33 -1.22
N ALA A 91 16.53 -4.48 -0.65
CA ALA A 91 17.56 -4.92 0.29
C ALA A 91 16.97 -5.62 1.52
N HIS A 92 15.87 -5.08 2.06
CA HIS A 92 15.16 -5.68 3.19
C HIS A 92 14.50 -7.01 2.83
N PHE A 93 13.84 -7.15 1.67
CA PHE A 93 13.25 -8.41 1.26
C PHE A 93 14.30 -9.47 0.89
N VAL A 94 15.44 -9.09 0.32
CA VAL A 94 16.60 -10.00 0.13
C VAL A 94 17.11 -10.50 1.48
N ALA A 95 17.26 -9.61 2.46
CA ALA A 95 17.66 -9.98 3.81
C ALA A 95 16.65 -10.90 4.52
N ALA A 96 15.34 -10.71 4.27
CA ALA A 96 14.30 -11.61 4.76
C ALA A 96 14.35 -12.98 4.08
N LEU A 97 14.54 -12.99 2.76
CA LEU A 97 14.60 -14.22 1.95
C LEU A 97 15.77 -15.11 2.35
N ALA A 98 16.94 -14.51 2.62
CA ALA A 98 18.13 -15.22 3.10
C ALA A 98 17.94 -15.92 4.46
N ARG A 99 16.89 -15.55 5.21
CA ARG A 99 16.56 -16.09 6.54
C ARG A 99 15.26 -16.90 6.55
N THR A 100 14.69 -17.16 5.38
CA THR A 100 13.42 -17.87 5.22
C THR A 100 13.65 -19.18 4.47
N ASP A 101 13.15 -20.28 5.03
CA ASP A 101 13.23 -21.58 4.36
C ASP A 101 12.45 -21.56 3.03
N GLY A 102 12.95 -22.30 2.04
CA GLY A 102 12.39 -22.35 0.69
C GLY A 102 10.86 -22.48 0.65
N PRO A 103 10.24 -23.46 1.35
CA PRO A 103 8.78 -23.62 1.37
C PRO A 103 8.01 -22.44 1.98
N GLN A 104 8.62 -21.70 2.91
CA GLN A 104 7.99 -20.53 3.57
C GLN A 104 8.30 -19.22 2.86
N SER A 105 9.11 -19.25 1.79
CA SER A 105 9.62 -18.04 1.13
C SER A 105 8.60 -17.30 0.28
N CYS A 106 7.42 -17.87 0.01
CA CYS A 106 6.48 -17.30 -0.94
C CYS A 106 6.06 -15.84 -0.64
N PRO A 107 5.68 -15.47 0.59
CA PRO A 107 5.32 -14.08 0.88
C PRO A 107 6.47 -13.11 0.61
N VAL A 108 7.71 -13.50 0.93
CA VAL A 108 8.90 -12.67 0.68
C VAL A 108 9.16 -12.52 -0.81
N ARG A 109 9.06 -13.62 -1.57
CA ARG A 109 9.29 -13.64 -3.02
C ARG A 109 8.26 -12.84 -3.79
N VAL A 110 6.97 -12.92 -3.44
CA VAL A 110 5.91 -12.10 -4.05
C VAL A 110 6.20 -10.62 -3.86
N ASN A 111 6.59 -10.20 -2.65
CA ASN A 111 6.91 -8.80 -2.41
C ASN A 111 8.21 -8.37 -3.13
N LEU A 112 9.24 -9.20 -3.14
CA LEU A 112 10.50 -8.91 -3.83
C LEU A 112 10.31 -8.80 -5.35
N GLU A 113 9.50 -9.68 -5.94
CA GLU A 113 9.13 -9.65 -7.35
C GLU A 113 8.43 -8.33 -7.70
N LEU A 114 7.38 -7.96 -6.96
CA LEU A 114 6.65 -6.69 -7.18
C LEU A 114 7.55 -5.47 -7.01
N VAL A 115 8.46 -5.46 -6.04
CA VAL A 115 9.43 -4.36 -5.85
C VAL A 115 10.32 -4.22 -7.07
N ARG A 116 10.87 -5.32 -7.58
CA ARG A 116 11.76 -5.31 -8.75
C ARG A 116 11.00 -4.97 -10.03
N GLU A 117 9.78 -5.47 -10.20
CA GLU A 117 8.88 -5.06 -11.28
C GLU A 117 8.64 -3.55 -11.26
N THR A 118 8.30 -2.99 -10.10
CA THR A 118 8.05 -1.55 -9.94
C THR A 118 9.31 -0.71 -10.19
N GLN A 119 10.48 -1.19 -9.78
CA GLN A 119 11.76 -0.54 -10.10
C GLN A 119 12.01 -0.53 -11.62
N GLY A 120 11.71 -1.64 -12.30
CA GLY A 120 11.78 -1.73 -13.76
C GLY A 120 10.81 -0.78 -14.45
N ASP A 121 9.59 -0.67 -13.93
CA ASP A 121 8.57 0.27 -14.45
C ASP A 121 9.03 1.73 -14.32
N ARG A 122 9.65 2.10 -13.19
CA ARG A 122 10.22 3.44 -13.00
C ARG A 122 11.40 3.70 -13.95
N ALA A 123 12.27 2.73 -14.16
CA ALA A 123 13.37 2.84 -15.11
C ALA A 123 12.86 3.00 -16.55
N ALA A 124 11.87 2.19 -16.95
CA ALA A 124 11.24 2.27 -18.26
C ALA A 124 10.57 3.64 -18.48
N ALA A 125 9.83 4.14 -17.49
CA ALA A 125 9.21 5.46 -17.53
C ALA A 125 10.23 6.60 -17.61
N ALA A 126 11.42 6.43 -17.00
CA ALA A 126 12.54 7.36 -17.11
C ALA A 126 13.34 7.23 -18.42
N GLY A 127 12.97 6.30 -19.30
CA GLY A 127 13.67 6.03 -20.56
C GLY A 127 14.92 5.15 -20.42
N ASP A 128 15.24 4.70 -19.21
CA ASP A 128 16.33 3.76 -18.94
C ASP A 128 15.87 2.32 -19.25
N ARG A 129 15.90 1.97 -20.53
CA ARG A 129 15.51 0.65 -21.01
C ARG A 129 16.43 -0.47 -20.50
N ALA A 130 17.74 -0.20 -20.38
CA ALA A 130 18.69 -1.20 -19.92
C ALA A 130 18.47 -1.53 -18.45
N GLY A 131 18.33 -0.50 -17.60
CA GLY A 131 17.97 -0.67 -16.20
C GLY A 131 16.60 -1.31 -16.01
N ALA A 132 15.62 -0.99 -16.87
CA ALA A 132 14.32 -1.66 -16.83
C ALA A 132 14.41 -3.16 -17.11
N ASP A 133 15.14 -3.55 -18.18
CA ASP A 133 15.31 -4.97 -18.53
C ASP A 133 16.02 -5.74 -17.41
N GLU A 134 17.08 -5.16 -16.82
CA GLU A 134 17.79 -5.75 -15.68
C GLU A 134 16.85 -6.05 -14.52
N ARG A 135 15.97 -5.10 -14.18
CA ARG A 135 15.02 -5.26 -13.07
C ARG A 135 13.95 -6.29 -13.37
N TYR A 136 13.42 -6.32 -14.59
CA TYR A 136 12.44 -7.35 -14.99
C TYR A 136 13.05 -8.75 -15.03
N VAL A 137 14.28 -8.91 -15.52
CA VAL A 137 15.02 -10.19 -15.46
C VAL A 137 15.24 -10.60 -14.01
N SER A 138 15.64 -9.67 -13.14
CA SER A 138 15.83 -9.94 -11.73
C SER A 138 14.53 -10.30 -11.00
N ALA A 139 13.37 -9.81 -11.47
CA ALA A 139 12.05 -10.20 -10.97
C ALA A 139 11.66 -11.61 -11.45
N LEU A 140 11.87 -11.93 -12.73
CA LEU A 140 11.65 -13.27 -13.28
C LEU A 140 12.45 -14.34 -12.52
N ALA A 141 13.72 -14.06 -12.20
CA ALA A 141 14.52 -14.97 -11.40
C ALA A 141 13.93 -15.25 -10.00
N VAL A 142 13.19 -14.31 -9.42
CA VAL A 142 12.49 -14.52 -8.14
C VAL A 142 11.29 -15.45 -8.31
N VAL A 143 10.56 -15.29 -9.41
CA VAL A 143 9.43 -16.15 -9.80
C VAL A 143 9.91 -17.57 -10.07
N ASP A 144 10.95 -17.73 -10.88
CA ASP A 144 11.51 -19.04 -11.28
C ASP A 144 12.05 -19.84 -10.09
N ALA A 145 12.65 -19.15 -9.12
CA ALA A 145 13.19 -19.77 -7.92
C ALA A 145 12.15 -19.97 -6.80
N ALA A 146 10.87 -19.62 -7.03
CA ALA A 146 9.81 -19.75 -6.04
C ALA A 146 9.32 -21.20 -5.90
N PRO A 147 8.87 -21.62 -4.70
CA PRO A 147 8.25 -22.92 -4.53
C PRO A 147 6.94 -23.03 -5.34
N HIS A 148 6.59 -24.27 -5.71
CA HIS A 148 5.29 -24.57 -6.32
C HIS A 148 4.14 -24.05 -5.44
N GLY A 149 3.09 -23.51 -6.06
CA GLY A 149 1.97 -22.91 -5.35
C GLY A 149 2.19 -21.45 -4.94
N CYS A 150 3.31 -20.82 -5.34
CA CYS A 150 3.55 -19.41 -5.08
C CYS A 150 3.05 -18.48 -6.20
N PHE A 151 3.62 -18.63 -7.41
CA PHE A 151 3.23 -17.88 -8.62
C PHE A 151 2.55 -18.77 -9.66
N SER A 152 2.41 -20.07 -9.41
CA SER A 152 1.66 -20.97 -10.28
C SER A 152 0.96 -22.01 -9.43
N GLY A 153 -0.31 -22.26 -9.72
CA GLY A 153 -1.14 -23.16 -8.91
C GLY A 153 -1.33 -22.64 -7.48
N ASN A 154 -1.33 -21.31 -7.30
CA ASN A 154 -1.41 -20.71 -5.98
C ASN A 154 -2.85 -20.75 -5.44
N SER A 155 -2.98 -20.89 -4.12
CA SER A 155 -4.28 -21.06 -3.44
C SER A 155 -4.71 -19.81 -2.68
N ASP A 156 -4.35 -18.60 -3.14
CA ASP A 156 -4.77 -17.37 -2.47
C ASP A 156 -6.31 -17.29 -2.45
N PRO A 157 -6.97 -17.08 -1.29
CA PRO A 157 -8.42 -17.05 -1.22
C PRO A 157 -9.04 -15.88 -2.02
N ASP A 158 -8.27 -14.82 -2.24
CA ASP A 158 -8.67 -13.70 -3.09
C ASP A 158 -8.40 -14.05 -4.57
N PRO A 159 -9.44 -14.11 -5.43
CA PRO A 159 -9.28 -14.50 -6.83
C PRO A 159 -8.43 -13.50 -7.62
N GLN A 160 -8.47 -12.22 -7.28
CA GLN A 160 -7.68 -11.19 -7.96
C GLN A 160 -6.21 -11.32 -7.58
N ARG A 161 -5.88 -11.49 -6.29
CA ARG A 161 -4.48 -11.74 -5.87
C ARG A 161 -3.94 -13.03 -6.48
N ARG A 162 -4.79 -14.05 -6.58
CA ARG A 162 -4.43 -15.32 -7.22
C ARG A 162 -4.04 -15.11 -8.68
N ALA A 163 -4.88 -14.43 -9.44
CA ALA A 163 -4.61 -14.11 -10.85
C ALA A 163 -3.34 -13.27 -11.03
N ILE A 164 -3.15 -12.22 -10.22
CA ILE A 164 -1.95 -11.35 -10.28
C ILE A 164 -0.67 -12.17 -10.10
N ARG A 165 -0.66 -13.15 -9.18
CA ARG A 165 0.49 -14.03 -8.96
C ARG A 165 0.68 -15.01 -10.12
N ASP A 166 -0.41 -15.63 -10.59
CA ASP A 166 -0.36 -16.58 -11.73
C ASP A 166 0.13 -15.91 -13.02
N GLU A 167 -0.15 -14.62 -13.20
CA GLU A 167 0.24 -13.84 -14.38
C GLU A 167 1.65 -13.23 -14.28
N ALA A 168 2.32 -13.29 -13.13
CA ALA A 168 3.56 -12.55 -12.89
C ALA A 168 4.64 -12.80 -13.97
N ALA A 169 4.92 -14.07 -14.30
CA ALA A 169 5.91 -14.41 -15.33
C ALA A 169 5.53 -13.85 -16.72
N ASN A 170 4.26 -14.00 -17.11
CA ASN A 170 3.76 -13.52 -18.40
C ASN A 170 3.77 -11.99 -18.47
N ARG A 171 3.39 -11.32 -17.37
CA ARG A 171 3.39 -9.85 -17.24
C ARG A 171 4.80 -9.29 -17.36
N LEU A 172 5.77 -9.89 -16.67
CA LEU A 172 7.18 -9.50 -16.76
C LEU A 172 7.75 -9.72 -18.16
N ALA A 173 7.44 -10.85 -18.81
CA ALA A 173 7.86 -11.12 -20.19
C ALA A 173 7.29 -10.08 -21.17
N ALA A 174 6.00 -9.74 -21.03
CA ALA A 174 5.36 -8.71 -21.85
C ALA A 174 6.00 -7.33 -21.65
N LYS A 175 6.32 -6.95 -20.40
CA LYS A 175 7.01 -5.69 -20.09
C LYS A 175 8.38 -5.62 -20.78
N ARG A 176 9.15 -6.72 -20.78
CA ARG A 176 10.44 -6.79 -21.49
C ARG A 176 10.30 -6.64 -23.00
N ILE A 177 9.32 -7.30 -23.61
CA ILE A 177 9.03 -7.15 -25.05
C ILE A 177 8.70 -5.68 -25.35
N ALA A 178 7.89 -5.04 -24.51
CA ALA A 178 7.49 -3.64 -24.68
C ALA A 178 8.68 -2.65 -24.63
N LEU A 179 9.80 -2.98 -23.95
CA LEU A 179 11.00 -2.14 -23.97
C LEU A 179 11.60 -1.99 -25.38
N THR A 180 11.43 -3.01 -26.23
CA THR A 180 11.95 -3.04 -27.61
C THR A 180 11.01 -2.45 -28.65
N THR A 181 9.72 -2.29 -28.31
CA THR A 181 8.75 -1.65 -29.19
C THR A 181 8.82 -0.14 -29.05
N THR A 182 9.00 0.58 -30.15
CA THR A 182 8.90 2.05 -30.16
C THR A 182 7.48 2.45 -29.74
N PRO A 183 7.30 3.35 -28.75
CA PRO A 183 5.96 3.87 -28.45
C PRO A 183 5.37 4.45 -29.74
N PRO A 184 4.07 4.23 -30.04
CA PRO A 184 3.45 4.88 -31.19
C PRO A 184 3.65 6.39 -31.06
N SER A 185 4.08 7.04 -32.15
CA SER A 185 4.22 8.50 -32.20
C SER A 185 2.92 9.14 -31.70
N PRO A 186 2.97 10.17 -30.83
CA PRO A 186 1.77 10.87 -30.43
C PRO A 186 1.01 11.32 -31.69
N PRO A 187 -0.33 11.21 -31.72
CA PRO A 187 -1.11 11.66 -32.86
C PRO A 187 -0.77 13.13 -33.15
N PRO A 188 -0.71 13.54 -34.44
CA PRO A 188 -0.44 14.92 -34.78
C PRO A 188 -1.43 15.84 -34.04
N PRO A 189 -0.99 17.02 -33.56
CA PRO A 189 -1.88 17.95 -32.89
C PRO A 189 -3.08 18.23 -33.79
N PRO A 190 -4.31 18.30 -33.23
CA PRO A 190 -5.48 18.63 -34.02
C PRO A 190 -5.24 19.96 -34.77
N PRO A 191 -5.74 20.11 -36.01
CA PRO A 191 -5.62 21.36 -36.75
C PRO A 191 -6.06 22.53 -35.87
N ALA A 192 -5.28 23.61 -35.86
CA ALA A 192 -5.62 24.81 -35.10
C ALA A 192 -7.06 25.21 -35.42
N ALA A 193 -7.88 25.35 -34.38
CA ALA A 193 -9.27 25.77 -34.55
C ALA A 193 -9.31 27.12 -35.29
N PRO A 194 -10.24 27.31 -36.24
CA PRO A 194 -10.41 28.60 -36.88
C PRO A 194 -10.67 29.68 -35.81
N PRO A 195 -10.20 30.93 -36.01
CA PRO A 195 -10.39 32.00 -35.05
C PRO A 195 -11.90 32.15 -34.72
N PRO A 196 -12.24 32.41 -33.44
CA PRO A 196 -13.64 32.51 -33.04
C PRO A 196 -14.34 33.62 -33.83
N PRO A 197 -15.61 33.42 -34.22
CA PRO A 197 -16.39 34.48 -34.85
C PRO A 197 -16.51 35.69 -33.90
N PRO A 198 -16.65 36.91 -34.44
CA PRO A 198 -16.81 38.10 -33.62
C PRO A 198 -18.01 37.94 -32.68
N PRO A 199 -17.92 38.42 -31.42
CA PRO A 199 -18.97 38.25 -30.44
C PRO A 199 -20.27 38.90 -30.92
N LEU A 200 -21.35 38.11 -30.93
CA LEU A 200 -22.69 38.62 -31.18
C LEU A 200 -23.10 39.57 -30.04
N PRO A 201 -23.87 40.64 -30.34
CA PRO A 201 -24.38 41.53 -29.31
C PRO A 201 -25.24 40.75 -28.29
N GLN A 202 -24.90 40.89 -27.01
CA GLN A 202 -25.61 40.23 -25.91
C GLN A 202 -27.05 40.78 -25.81
N PRO A 203 -28.06 39.93 -25.55
CA PRO A 203 -29.42 40.40 -25.28
C PRO A 203 -29.44 41.19 -23.98
N THR A 204 -29.98 42.41 -24.04
CA THR A 204 -30.27 43.26 -22.87
C THR A 204 -31.15 42.53 -21.86
N ALA A 205 -30.75 42.60 -20.58
CA ALA A 205 -31.52 42.07 -19.45
C ALA A 205 -32.97 42.61 -19.47
N ALA A 206 -33.94 41.72 -19.28
CA ALA A 206 -35.34 42.10 -19.10
C ALA A 206 -35.58 42.49 -17.64
N PHE A 207 -36.01 43.74 -17.41
CA PHE A 207 -36.42 44.25 -16.11
C PHE A 207 -37.93 44.09 -15.92
N THR A 208 -38.36 43.79 -14.69
CA THR A 208 -39.78 43.87 -14.30
C THR A 208 -40.22 45.34 -14.16
N PRO A 209 -41.52 45.67 -14.21
CA PRO A 209 -42.02 47.06 -14.12
C PRO A 209 -41.57 47.82 -12.86
N ASP A 210 -41.18 47.11 -11.80
CA ASP A 210 -40.66 47.66 -10.54
C ASP A 210 -39.13 47.78 -10.50
N GLY A 211 -38.44 47.65 -11.64
CA GLY A 211 -37.00 47.90 -11.79
C GLY A 211 -36.08 46.84 -11.18
N ARG A 212 -36.60 45.65 -10.84
CA ARG A 212 -35.77 44.53 -10.38
C ARG A 212 -35.35 43.63 -11.53
N GLU A 213 -34.06 43.33 -11.58
CA GLU A 213 -33.39 42.44 -12.54
C GLU A 213 -33.79 40.98 -12.24
N ILE A 214 -34.23 40.24 -13.25
CA ILE A 214 -34.58 38.82 -13.11
C ILE A 214 -33.28 38.02 -13.19
N PRO A 215 -32.82 37.34 -12.12
CA PRO A 215 -31.60 36.56 -12.20
C PRO A 215 -31.77 35.39 -13.19
N PRO A 216 -30.75 35.09 -14.00
CA PRO A 216 -30.80 33.99 -14.96
C PRO A 216 -31.02 32.65 -14.24
N ARG A 217 -31.84 31.78 -14.84
CA ARG A 217 -32.15 30.44 -14.29
C ARG A 217 -30.86 29.63 -14.13
N ARG A 218 -30.49 29.33 -12.89
CA ARG A 218 -29.23 28.67 -12.47
C ARG A 218 -29.13 27.16 -12.72
N LEU A 219 -30.04 26.55 -13.49
CA LEU A 219 -30.03 25.12 -13.77
C LEU A 219 -30.30 24.86 -15.25
N GLU A 220 -29.38 25.31 -16.10
CA GLU A 220 -29.25 24.85 -17.49
C GLU A 220 -28.16 23.74 -17.53
N PRO A 221 -28.52 22.47 -17.76
CA PRO A 221 -27.59 21.35 -17.72
C PRO A 221 -26.54 21.33 -18.85
N GLY A 222 -26.64 22.22 -19.84
CA GLY A 222 -25.80 22.22 -21.04
C GLY A 222 -24.80 23.37 -21.18
N GLY A 223 -24.75 24.32 -20.23
CA GLY A 223 -23.90 25.52 -20.36
C GLY A 223 -22.80 25.60 -19.30
N GLY A 224 -21.53 25.58 -19.76
CA GLY A 224 -20.33 25.89 -18.97
C GLY A 224 -19.40 24.70 -18.70
N ASP A 225 -18.10 25.00 -18.49
CA ASP A 225 -17.08 24.01 -18.12
C ASP A 225 -17.46 23.36 -16.76
N PRO A 226 -17.54 22.02 -16.69
CA PRO A 226 -17.87 21.32 -15.45
C PRO A 226 -16.89 21.60 -14.30
N LEU A 227 -15.63 21.97 -14.59
CA LEU A 227 -14.62 22.26 -13.56
C LEU A 227 -14.94 23.56 -12.80
N ASP A 228 -15.36 24.59 -13.52
CA ASP A 228 -15.72 25.90 -12.94
C ASP A 228 -16.93 25.77 -12.01
N LYS A 229 -17.91 24.94 -12.39
CA LYS A 229 -19.06 24.64 -11.54
C LYS A 229 -18.68 23.87 -10.28
N LEU A 230 -17.73 22.93 -10.38
CA LEU A 230 -17.24 22.19 -9.23
C LEU A 230 -16.52 23.13 -8.24
N GLN A 231 -15.68 24.04 -8.75
CA GLN A 231 -15.03 25.06 -7.93
C GLN A 231 -16.04 25.99 -7.25
N GLN A 232 -17.10 26.39 -7.95
CA GLN A 232 -18.12 27.25 -7.39
C GLN A 232 -18.92 26.56 -6.27
N ILE A 233 -19.27 25.29 -6.43
CA ILE A 233 -19.93 24.50 -5.36
C ILE A 233 -19.03 24.36 -4.13
N LEU A 234 -17.72 24.13 -4.34
CA LEU A 234 -16.76 24.01 -3.24
C LEU A 234 -16.57 25.33 -2.49
N GLN A 235 -16.59 26.47 -3.18
CA GLN A 235 -16.50 27.80 -2.56
C GLN A 235 -17.77 28.15 -1.78
N ASP A 236 -18.95 27.85 -2.32
CA ASP A 236 -20.22 28.09 -1.63
C ASP A 236 -20.35 27.22 -0.36
N ALA A 237 -19.86 25.97 -0.40
CA ALA A 237 -19.80 25.09 0.77
C ALA A 237 -18.81 25.58 1.84
N ALA A 238 -17.69 26.19 1.42
CA ALA A 238 -16.71 26.77 2.34
C ALA A 238 -17.21 28.08 2.99
N GLY A 239 -18.05 28.85 2.30
CA GLY A 239 -18.68 30.07 2.84
C GLY A 239 -19.83 29.81 3.81
N ALA A 240 -20.37 28.59 3.87
CA ALA A 240 -21.49 28.21 4.73
C ALA A 240 -21.08 27.66 6.11
N ALA A 241 -19.78 27.60 6.43
CA ALA A 241 -19.32 27.24 7.77
C ALA A 241 -19.55 28.41 8.75
N PRO A 242 -20.31 28.23 9.84
CA PRO A 242 -20.47 29.29 10.83
C PRO A 242 -19.14 29.52 11.58
N PRO A 243 -18.84 30.76 12.00
CA PRO A 243 -17.70 31.00 12.87
C PRO A 243 -17.92 30.28 14.21
N ALA A 244 -16.84 29.75 14.77
CA ALA A 244 -16.79 29.03 16.06
C ALA A 244 -17.28 29.88 17.24
#